data_AF-A0A7Y1W400-F1
#
_entry.id   AF-A0A7Y1W400-F1
#
_cell.length_a   1.000
_cell.length_b   1.000
_cell.length_c   1.000
_cell.angle_alpha   90.00
_cell.angle_beta   90.00
_cell.angle_gamma   90.00
#
_symmetry.space_group_name_H-M   'P 1'
#
loop_
_entity.id
_entity.type
_entity.pdbx_description
1 polymer ?
#
loop_
_entity_poly.entity_id
_entity_poly.type
_entity_poly.pdbx_seq_one_letter_code
_entity_poly.pdbx_strand_id
1 'polypeptide(L)'
;MNSGPKSKAGRPRPLSGLLKPAGGTLGKLVGEARRIQALEQRLHRLLEPAMASRVRVAGIRRDCLVLVTPSAAIAARLRMDSQSLLSALSRPGKAVAGQLQVKVAPLPVDTTESRQRRSLPDSARKCLQRFAEDTGDASLQQRLERKTKEQESG
;
A
#
# COMPACT_ATOMS: atom_id res chain seq x y z
N MET A 1 -4.97 34.24 19.00
CA MET A 1 -5.67 33.14 18.31
C MET A 1 -4.97 32.90 16.99
N ASN A 2 -4.22 31.81 16.86
CA ASN A 2 -3.28 31.57 15.76
C ASN A 2 -3.99 30.85 14.60
N SER A 3 -3.90 31.41 13.38
CA SER A 3 -4.45 30.85 12.15
C SER A 3 -3.61 29.67 11.67
N GLY A 4 -4.24 28.50 11.47
CA GLY A 4 -3.61 27.32 10.88
C GLY A 4 -3.34 27.45 9.36
N PRO A 5 -2.36 26.71 8.82
CA PRO A 5 -1.95 26.84 7.42
C PRO A 5 -2.96 26.18 6.47
N LYS A 6 -3.45 26.96 5.50
CA LYS A 6 -4.31 26.51 4.39
C LYS A 6 -3.48 25.66 3.41
N SER A 7 -3.82 24.38 3.24
CA SER A 7 -3.22 23.51 2.23
C SER A 7 -3.69 23.90 0.82
N LYS A 8 -2.74 24.12 -0.09
CA LYS A 8 -2.99 24.50 -1.49
C LYS A 8 -3.52 23.28 -2.28
N ALA A 9 -4.76 23.36 -2.77
CA ALA A 9 -5.33 22.35 -3.67
C ALA A 9 -4.62 22.38 -5.04
N GLY A 10 -3.90 21.30 -5.37
CA GLY A 10 -3.22 21.15 -6.66
C GLY A 10 -4.18 20.83 -7.80
N ARG A 11 -3.94 21.42 -8.98
CA ARG A 11 -4.69 21.19 -10.22
C ARG A 11 -4.73 19.68 -10.55
N PRO A 12 -5.90 19.10 -10.89
CA PRO A 12 -6.00 17.67 -11.18
C PRO A 12 -5.17 17.32 -12.42
N ARG A 13 -4.23 16.39 -12.27
CA ARG A 13 -3.37 15.91 -13.36
C ARG A 13 -4.16 14.96 -14.27
N PRO A 14 -3.95 15.00 -15.60
CA PRO A 14 -4.65 14.11 -16.53
C PRO A 14 -4.30 12.65 -16.24
N LEU A 15 -5.34 11.82 -16.20
CA LEU A 15 -5.30 10.40 -15.82
C LEU A 15 -4.32 9.60 -16.71
N SER A 16 -4.23 9.95 -17.99
CA SER A 16 -3.30 9.35 -18.96
C SER A 16 -1.82 9.56 -18.60
N GLY A 17 -1.47 10.67 -17.96
CA GLY A 17 -0.11 10.94 -17.47
C GLY A 17 0.25 10.13 -16.22
N LEU A 18 -0.76 9.69 -15.45
CA LEU A 18 -0.59 8.84 -14.28
C LEU A 18 -0.50 7.35 -14.68
N LEU A 19 -1.33 6.92 -15.63
CA LEU A 19 -1.52 5.52 -15.99
C LEU A 19 -0.49 4.94 -16.98
N LYS A 20 0.53 5.69 -17.41
CA LYS A 20 1.58 5.16 -18.30
C LYS A 20 2.23 3.92 -17.65
N PRO A 21 2.11 2.72 -18.25
CA PRO A 21 2.73 1.52 -17.72
C PRO A 21 4.25 1.69 -17.68
N ALA A 22 4.87 1.27 -16.58
CA ALA A 22 6.32 1.28 -16.29
C ALA A 22 7.06 2.64 -16.29
N GLY A 23 6.50 3.73 -16.80
CA GLY A 23 7.18 5.04 -16.88
C GLY A 23 6.43 6.22 -16.24
N GLY A 24 5.14 6.06 -15.94
CA GLY A 24 4.31 7.11 -15.32
C GLY A 24 4.65 7.37 -13.86
N THR A 25 4.21 8.51 -13.34
CA THR A 25 4.39 8.89 -11.93
C THR A 25 3.83 7.83 -10.97
N LEU A 26 2.71 7.20 -11.33
CA LEU A 26 2.12 6.10 -10.57
C LEU A 26 2.98 4.83 -10.62
N GLY A 27 3.52 4.47 -11.79
CA GLY A 27 4.40 3.31 -11.94
C GLY A 27 5.65 3.41 -11.07
N LYS A 28 6.26 4.61 -11.01
CA LYS A 28 7.40 4.88 -10.11
C LYS A 28 7.01 4.75 -8.64
N LEU A 29 5.86 5.30 -8.24
CA LEU A 29 5.34 5.20 -6.88
C LEU A 29 5.06 3.75 -6.47
N VAL A 30 4.40 2.98 -7.34
CA VAL A 30 4.10 1.55 -7.10
C VAL A 30 5.39 0.74 -7.02
N GLY A 31 6.37 1.02 -7.88
CA GLY A 31 7.68 0.38 -7.82
C GLY A 31 8.40 0.65 -6.49
N GLU A 32 8.37 1.90 -6.02
CA GLU A 32 8.96 2.27 -4.73
C GLU A 32 8.22 1.63 -3.55
N ALA A 33 6.88 1.63 -3.57
CA ALA A 33 6.08 0.97 -2.55
C ALA A 33 6.40 -0.54 -2.46
N ARG A 34 6.51 -1.23 -3.61
CA ARG A 34 6.92 -2.64 -3.66
C ARG A 34 8.34 -2.85 -3.11
N ARG A 35 9.26 -1.93 -3.40
CA ARG A 35 10.63 -1.98 -2.88
C ARG A 35 10.66 -1.86 -1.36
N ILE A 36 9.89 -0.91 -0.81
CA ILE A 36 9.75 -0.72 0.64
C ILE A 36 9.13 -1.97 1.27
N GLN A 37 8.05 -2.50 0.68
CA GLN A 37 7.38 -3.71 1.17
C GLN A 37 8.30 -4.93 1.18
N ALA A 38 9.09 -5.14 0.12
CA ALA A 38 10.05 -6.23 0.06
C ALA A 38 11.16 -6.08 1.12
N LEU A 39 11.58 -4.86 1.42
CA LEU A 39 12.55 -4.59 2.48
C LEU A 39 11.94 -4.86 3.86
N GLU A 40 10.70 -4.46 4.08
CA GLU A 40 9.97 -4.71 5.32
C GLU A 40 9.78 -6.21 5.56
N GLN A 41 9.39 -6.98 4.54
CA GLN A 41 9.28 -8.44 4.64
C GLN A 41 10.61 -9.10 5.02
N ARG A 42 11.74 -8.62 4.47
CA ARG A 42 13.07 -9.12 4.83
C ARG A 42 13.41 -8.76 6.27
N LEU A 43 13.11 -7.55 6.72
CA LEU A 43 13.30 -7.12 8.10
C LEU A 43 12.48 -7.97 9.06
N HIS A 44 11.20 -8.23 8.78
CA HIS A 44 10.33 -9.03 9.63
C HIS A 44 10.80 -10.48 9.78
N ARG A 45 11.50 -11.04 8.79
CA ARG A 45 12.10 -12.38 8.90
C ARG A 45 13.32 -12.43 9.82
N LEU A 46 13.97 -11.29 10.07
CA LEU A 46 15.14 -11.18 10.94
C LEU A 46 14.75 -10.85 12.40
N LEU A 47 13.53 -10.36 12.61
CA LEU A 47 13.03 -9.95 13.92
C LEU A 47 12.14 -11.04 14.54
N GLU A 48 12.06 -11.05 15.87
CA GLU A 48 11.07 -11.86 16.57
C GLU A 48 9.63 -11.44 16.20
N PRO A 49 8.66 -12.37 16.11
CA PRO A 49 7.30 -12.07 15.66
C PRO A 49 6.62 -10.93 16.45
N ALA A 50 6.87 -10.87 17.76
CA ALA A 50 6.34 -9.85 18.65
C ALA A 50 6.86 -8.44 18.32
N MET A 51 8.12 -8.33 17.89
CA MET A 51 8.72 -7.08 17.44
C MET A 51 8.31 -6.74 16.01
N ALA A 52 8.33 -7.73 15.10
CA ALA A 52 8.03 -7.56 13.69
C ALA A 52 6.65 -6.92 13.45
N SER A 53 5.63 -7.33 14.21
CA SER A 53 4.28 -6.76 14.12
C SER A 53 4.20 -5.26 14.44
N ARG A 54 5.16 -4.72 15.22
CA ARG A 54 5.18 -3.33 15.70
C ARG A 54 6.28 -2.49 15.06
N VAL A 55 6.88 -2.97 13.97
CA VAL A 55 7.93 -2.26 13.23
C VAL A 55 7.54 -2.14 11.77
N ARG A 56 7.64 -0.93 11.22
CA ARG A 56 7.38 -0.61 9.81
C ARG A 56 8.57 0.10 9.19
N VAL A 57 8.78 -0.11 7.89
CA VAL A 57 9.81 0.60 7.12
C VAL A 57 9.19 1.87 6.51
N ALA A 58 9.63 3.05 6.93
CA ALA A 58 9.18 4.32 6.34
C ALA A 58 9.87 4.63 5.00
N GLY A 59 10.95 3.92 4.69
CA GLY A 59 11.71 4.01 3.44
C GLY A 59 13.16 4.40 3.69
N ILE A 60 13.86 4.75 2.61
CA ILE A 60 15.27 5.16 2.64
C ILE A 60 15.34 6.66 2.33
N ARG A 61 16.14 7.41 3.08
CA ARG A 61 16.34 8.87 2.93
C ARG A 61 17.81 9.19 3.09
N ARG A 62 18.44 9.82 2.09
CA ARG A 62 19.87 10.24 2.16
C ARG A 62 20.79 9.13 2.69
N ASP A 63 20.67 7.94 2.12
CA ASP A 63 21.42 6.74 2.52
C ASP A 63 21.16 6.24 3.96
N CYS A 64 20.01 6.63 4.54
CA CYS A 64 19.58 6.17 5.85
C CYS A 64 18.26 5.38 5.74
N LEU A 65 18.24 4.16 6.28
CA LEU A 65 17.03 3.35 6.41
C LEU A 65 16.22 3.83 7.62
N VAL A 66 14.99 4.28 7.38
CA VAL A 66 14.12 4.81 8.43
C VAL A 66 13.10 3.75 8.85
N LEU A 67 13.16 3.36 10.12
CA LEU A 67 12.19 2.47 10.77
C LEU A 67 11.27 3.27 11.68
N VAL A 68 10.02 2.82 11.79
CA VAL A 68 9.01 3.39 12.68
C VAL A 68 8.47 2.31 13.59
N THR A 69 8.35 2.62 14.88
CA THR A 69 7.76 1.74 15.87
C THR A 69 7.00 2.56 16.92
N PRO A 70 5.90 2.05 17.51
CA PRO A 70 5.20 2.77 18.56
C PRO A 70 5.83 2.57 19.95
N SER A 71 6.86 1.71 20.08
CA SER A 71 7.49 1.37 21.36
C SER A 71 8.92 1.89 21.44
N ALA A 72 9.23 2.66 22.48
CA ALA A 72 10.58 3.14 22.75
C ALA A 72 11.56 1.99 23.08
N ALA A 73 11.09 0.93 23.73
CA ALA A 73 11.90 -0.24 24.05
C ALA A 73 12.35 -0.99 22.78
N ILE A 74 11.42 -1.22 21.85
CA ILE A 74 11.73 -1.79 20.54
C ILE A 74 12.69 -0.87 19.77
N ALA A 75 12.47 0.44 19.84
CA ALA A 75 13.36 1.41 19.18
C ALA A 75 14.79 1.37 19.72
N ALA A 76 14.97 1.25 21.03
CA ALA A 76 16.29 1.11 21.65
C ALA A 76 16.98 -0.17 21.17
N ARG A 77 16.26 -1.30 21.16
CA ARG A 77 16.80 -2.59 20.69
C ARG A 77 17.23 -2.53 19.22
N LEU A 78 16.39 -1.97 18.34
CA LEU A 78 16.74 -1.80 16.92
C LEU A 78 17.97 -0.91 16.71
N ARG A 79 18.20 0.09 17.56
CA ARG A 79 19.40 0.94 17.50
C ARG A 79 20.65 0.18 17.93
N MET A 80 20.55 -0.65 18.98
CA MET A 80 21.65 -1.52 19.41
C MET A 80 22.04 -2.51 18.31
N ASP A 81 21.05 -3.12 17.66
CA ASP A 81 21.27 -4.12 16.61
C ASP A 81 21.50 -3.50 15.21
N SER A 82 21.69 -2.18 15.12
CA SER A 82 21.65 -1.43 13.86
C SER A 82 22.62 -1.93 12.79
N GLN A 83 23.90 -2.13 13.15
CA GLN A 83 24.92 -2.60 12.21
C GLN A 83 24.66 -4.04 11.75
N SER A 84 24.20 -4.91 12.66
CA SER A 84 23.84 -6.30 12.34
C SER A 84 22.66 -6.34 11.37
N LEU A 85 21.63 -5.53 11.62
CA LEU A 85 20.46 -5.42 10.75
C LEU A 85 20.83 -4.87 9.35
N LEU A 86 21.66 -3.82 9.28
CA LEU A 86 22.10 -3.28 7.98
C LEU A 86 22.91 -4.32 7.19
N SER A 87 23.74 -5.09 7.86
CA SER A 87 24.52 -6.17 7.25
C SER A 87 23.63 -7.29 6.73
N ALA A 88 22.66 -7.75 7.54
CA ALA A 88 21.72 -8.81 7.15
C ALA A 88 20.74 -8.39 6.05
N LEU A 89 20.38 -7.09 5.98
CA LEU A 89 19.52 -6.55 4.93
C LEU A 89 20.30 -6.26 3.64
N SER A 90 21.60 -6.07 3.70
CA SER A 90 22.44 -5.86 2.52
C SER A 90 22.44 -7.09 1.61
N ARG A 91 22.62 -6.85 0.30
CA ARG A 91 22.81 -7.92 -0.68
C ARG A 91 24.29 -7.96 -1.08
N PRO A 92 24.81 -9.10 -1.57
CA PRO A 92 26.16 -9.15 -2.13
C PRO A 92 26.33 -8.06 -3.19
N GLY A 93 27.33 -7.19 -3.00
CA GLY A 93 27.62 -6.06 -3.90
C GLY A 93 26.68 -4.85 -3.82
N LYS A 94 25.71 -4.82 -2.90
CA LYS A 94 24.81 -3.67 -2.73
C LYS A 94 24.33 -3.50 -1.28
N ALA A 95 24.87 -2.48 -0.62
CA ALA A 95 24.36 -2.02 0.68
C ALA A 95 22.93 -1.48 0.54
N VAL A 96 22.09 -1.74 1.55
CA VAL A 96 20.72 -1.18 1.60
C VAL A 96 20.74 0.31 1.98
N ALA A 97 21.58 0.68 2.93
CA ALA A 97 21.79 2.03 3.45
C ALA A 97 23.08 2.04 4.30
N GLY A 98 23.75 3.18 4.41
CA GLY A 98 24.90 3.37 5.30
C GLY A 98 24.53 3.53 6.77
N GLN A 99 23.30 3.95 7.08
CA GLN A 99 22.85 4.20 8.45
C GLN A 99 21.41 3.71 8.71
N LEU A 100 21.09 3.43 9.98
CA LEU A 100 19.74 3.07 10.44
C LEU A 100 19.21 4.15 11.38
N GLN A 101 18.07 4.75 11.03
CA GLN A 101 17.35 5.69 11.88
C GLN A 101 16.05 5.06 12.37
N VAL A 102 15.83 5.09 13.68
CA VAL A 102 14.61 4.56 14.29
C VAL A 102 13.80 5.70 14.91
N LYS A 103 12.56 5.88 14.44
CA LYS A 103 11.63 6.90 14.91
C LYS A 103 10.53 6.25 15.73
N VAL A 104 10.23 6.84 16.88
CA VAL A 104 9.08 6.44 17.69
C VAL A 104 7.89 7.27 17.24
N ALA A 105 6.88 6.62 16.67
CA ALA A 105 5.65 7.26 16.26
C ALA A 105 4.50 6.23 16.26
N PRO A 106 3.25 6.67 16.43
CA PRO A 106 2.09 5.81 16.21
C PRO A 106 2.17 5.20 14.83
N LEU A 107 1.97 3.88 14.74
CA LEU A 107 1.84 3.24 13.43
C LEU A 107 0.48 3.63 12.84
N PRO A 108 0.43 3.93 11.52
CA PRO A 108 -0.85 4.04 10.85
C PRO A 108 -1.58 2.72 11.06
N VAL A 109 -2.75 2.80 11.67
CA VAL A 109 -3.65 1.65 11.78
C VAL A 109 -4.10 1.36 10.36
N ASP A 110 -3.91 0.13 9.89
CA ASP A 110 -4.50 -0.31 8.63
C ASP A 110 -6.02 -0.31 8.84
N THR A 111 -6.66 0.83 8.57
CA THR A 111 -8.10 0.94 8.45
C THR A 111 -8.51 0.29 7.13
N THR A 112 -8.26 -1.01 7.00
CA THR A 112 -9.16 -1.87 6.23
C THR A 112 -10.47 -1.96 7.02
N GLU A 113 -11.19 -0.84 7.12
CA GLU A 113 -12.64 -0.94 7.20
C GLU A 113 -13.03 -1.80 6.01
N SER A 114 -13.61 -2.95 6.32
CA SER A 114 -14.20 -3.85 5.34
C SER A 114 -15.05 -2.99 4.44
N ARG A 115 -14.56 -2.76 3.21
CA ARG A 115 -15.28 -1.99 2.19
C ARG A 115 -16.63 -2.66 2.07
N GLN A 116 -17.66 -2.09 2.70
CA GLN A 116 -19.00 -2.65 2.67
C GLN A 116 -19.33 -2.77 1.19
N ARG A 117 -19.33 -4.02 0.69
CA ARG A 117 -19.80 -4.29 -0.66
C ARG A 117 -21.26 -3.88 -0.61
N ARG A 118 -21.58 -2.74 -1.21
CA ARG A 118 -22.99 -2.39 -1.42
C ARG A 118 -23.53 -3.50 -2.30
N SER A 119 -24.34 -4.38 -1.71
CA SER A 119 -25.10 -5.35 -2.50
C SER A 119 -25.98 -4.57 -3.46
N LEU A 120 -26.00 -4.99 -4.72
CA LEU A 120 -26.87 -4.34 -5.71
C LEU A 120 -28.32 -4.58 -5.30
N PRO A 121 -29.16 -3.54 -5.20
CA PRO A 121 -30.59 -3.73 -4.96
C PRO A 121 -31.20 -4.54 -6.11
N ASP A 122 -32.16 -5.41 -5.79
CA ASP A 122 -32.73 -6.36 -6.75
C ASP A 122 -33.34 -5.69 -7.99
N SER A 123 -33.85 -4.46 -7.84
CA SER A 123 -34.35 -3.65 -8.95
C SER A 123 -33.27 -3.30 -9.97
N ALA A 124 -32.06 -2.97 -9.51
CA ALA A 124 -30.92 -2.69 -10.37
C ALA A 124 -30.43 -3.97 -11.07
N ARG A 125 -30.48 -5.12 -10.38
CA ARG A 125 -30.11 -6.43 -10.96
C ARG A 125 -31.06 -6.81 -12.11
N LYS A 126 -32.37 -6.64 -11.91
CA LYS A 126 -33.41 -6.87 -12.94
C LYS A 126 -33.31 -5.91 -14.12
N CYS A 127 -33.00 -4.63 -13.89
CA CYS A 127 -32.79 -3.68 -14.99
C CYS A 127 -31.57 -4.05 -15.84
N LEU A 128 -30.48 -4.49 -15.21
CA LEU A 128 -29.27 -4.93 -15.92
C LEU A 128 -29.50 -6.22 -16.72
N GLN A 129 -30.31 -7.15 -16.22
CA GLN A 129 -30.70 -8.36 -16.97
C GLN A 129 -31.51 -8.02 -18.22
N ARG A 130 -32.57 -7.20 -18.07
CA ARG A 130 -33.39 -6.77 -19.21
C ARG A 130 -32.56 -6.01 -20.26
N PHE A 131 -31.65 -5.15 -19.81
CA PHE A 131 -30.75 -4.44 -20.72
C PHE A 131 -29.80 -5.39 -21.45
N ALA A 132 -29.31 -6.44 -20.78
CA ALA A 132 -28.46 -7.44 -21.41
C ALA A 132 -29.21 -8.30 -22.44
N GLU A 133 -30.51 -8.55 -22.22
CA GLU A 133 -31.39 -9.26 -23.15
C GLU A 133 -31.74 -8.41 -24.39
N ASP A 134 -31.92 -7.09 -24.21
CA ASP A 134 -32.21 -6.16 -25.32
C ASP A 134 -30.96 -5.72 -26.10
N THR A 135 -29.77 -5.90 -25.53
CA THR A 135 -28.51 -5.52 -26.18
C THR A 135 -28.08 -6.64 -27.13
N GLY A 136 -28.28 -6.46 -28.44
CA GLY A 136 -27.88 -7.42 -29.49
C GLY A 136 -26.36 -7.64 -29.66
N ASP A 137 -25.54 -7.29 -28.66
CA ASP A 137 -24.09 -7.51 -28.63
C ASP A 137 -23.75 -8.63 -27.63
N ALA A 138 -23.50 -9.82 -28.17
CA ALA A 138 -23.19 -11.03 -27.41
C ALA A 138 -21.94 -10.89 -26.52
N SER A 139 -20.99 -10.01 -26.85
CA SER A 139 -19.78 -9.80 -26.05
C SER A 139 -20.08 -9.00 -24.77
N LEU A 140 -20.97 -8.01 -24.87
CA LEU A 140 -21.39 -7.21 -23.72
C LEU A 140 -22.31 -8.00 -22.78
N GLN A 141 -23.20 -8.82 -23.33
CA GLN A 141 -24.10 -9.70 -22.58
C GLN A 141 -23.31 -10.66 -21.67
N GLN A 142 -22.31 -11.37 -22.21
CA GLN A 142 -21.47 -12.29 -21.42
C GLN A 142 -20.70 -11.59 -20.28
N ARG A 143 -20.26 -10.34 -20.50
CA ARG A 143 -19.53 -9.57 -19.49
C ARG A 143 -20.43 -9.07 -18.36
N LEU A 144 -21.68 -8.76 -18.67
CA LEU A 144 -22.68 -8.34 -17.68
C LEU A 144 -23.16 -9.53 -16.84
N GLU A 145 -23.46 -10.66 -17.48
CA GLU A 145 -23.88 -11.90 -16.79
C GLU A 145 -22.85 -12.42 -15.81
N ARG A 146 -21.57 -12.34 -16.17
CA ARG A 146 -20.48 -12.72 -15.26
C ARG A 146 -20.47 -11.87 -13.99
N LYS A 147 -20.73 -10.56 -14.11
CA LYS A 147 -20.75 -9.65 -12.96
C LYS A 147 -21.96 -9.83 -12.07
N THR A 148 -23.10 -10.28 -12.60
CA THR A 148 -24.29 -10.59 -11.78
C THR A 148 -24.14 -11.91 -11.03
N LYS A 149 -23.60 -12.97 -11.66
CA LYS A 149 -23.35 -14.26 -10.99
C LYS A 149 -22.29 -14.19 -9.88
N GLU A 150 -21.23 -13.41 -10.07
CA GLU A 150 -20.19 -13.20 -9.04
C GLU A 150 -20.69 -12.45 -7.78
N GLN A 151 -21.92 -11.90 -7.79
CA GLN A 151 -22.55 -11.24 -6.65
C GLN A 151 -23.58 -12.11 -5.90
N GLU A 152 -23.93 -13.30 -6.42
CA GLU A 152 -24.91 -14.21 -5.80
C GLU A 152 -24.26 -15.31 -4.91
N SER A 153 -22.94 -15.53 -4.99
CA SER A 153 -22.20 -16.51 -4.15
C SER A 153 -21.39 -15.87 -3.01
N GLY A 154 -21.87 -14.77 -2.43
CA GLY A 154 -21.25 -14.09 -1.28
C GLY A 154 -22.19 -14.00 -0.10
#